data_AF-A0A820JEN1-F1
#
_entry.id   AF-A0A820JEN1-F1
#
_cell.length_a   1.000
_cell.length_b   1.000
_cell.length_c   1.000
_cell.angle_alpha   90.00
_cell.angle_beta   90.00
_cell.angle_gamma   90.00
#
_symmetry.space_group_name_H-M   'P 1'
#
loop_
_entity.id
_entity.type
_entity.pdbx_description
1 polymer ?
#
loop_
_entity_poly.entity_id
_entity_poly.type
_entity_poly.pdbx_seq_one_letter_code
_entity_poly.pdbx_strand_id
1 'polypeptide(L)'
;MFTLKLCGDVGEHFFERNKQILNRSLNDLIEETKLQTTMLGNNPEVDRIKLIVENLKRIQKAKQFILEYMNASNELSESVDQIILMIEHRLNRFVDEIKAFMYINNFYEAEQKIVLINLLRILLGSFCTKQISDEIELIKEYRKKIVSDEIIQKYLDMNIDGYILNPPIDIFEKLEQVRNINTIYTEAIYELRKNIIDKFRQELELAKSVIPLNTSSIHIRKFESSVKYLPETIRNVLEVELKHCREDINLTIQNINN
;
A
#
# COMPACT_ATOMS: atom_id res chain seq x y z
N MET A 1 31.42 -41.32 -3.42
CA MET A 1 30.26 -41.83 -2.65
C MET A 1 29.78 -43.18 -3.15
N PHE A 2 29.60 -43.37 -4.47
CA PHE A 2 29.42 -44.70 -5.09
C PHE A 2 30.54 -45.70 -4.74
N THR A 3 31.76 -45.21 -4.59
CA THR A 3 32.94 -45.99 -4.18
C THR A 3 32.89 -46.55 -2.76
N LEU A 4 32.19 -45.90 -1.81
CA LEU A 4 32.07 -46.42 -0.44
C LEU A 4 31.08 -47.58 -0.33
N LYS A 5 29.99 -47.53 -1.10
CA LYS A 5 28.98 -48.60 -1.12
C LYS A 5 29.49 -49.91 -1.74
N LEU A 6 30.59 -49.85 -2.50
CA LEU A 6 31.22 -50.99 -3.20
C LEU A 6 32.37 -51.64 -2.40
N CYS A 7 32.74 -51.13 -1.22
CA CYS A 7 33.91 -51.58 -0.45
C CYS A 7 33.60 -52.62 0.65
N GLY A 8 32.49 -53.36 0.56
CA GLY A 8 32.08 -54.35 1.59
C GLY A 8 31.54 -53.70 2.88
N ASP A 9 31.38 -54.49 3.94
CA ASP A 9 30.67 -54.13 5.19
C ASP A 9 31.14 -52.81 5.84
N VAL A 10 32.46 -52.53 5.77
CA VAL A 10 33.05 -51.30 6.33
C VAL A 10 32.58 -50.07 5.55
N GLY A 11 32.55 -50.16 4.22
CA GLY A 11 32.13 -49.07 3.35
C GLY A 11 30.62 -48.77 3.46
N GLU A 12 29.81 -49.80 3.66
CA GLU A 12 28.37 -49.67 3.91
C GLU A 12 28.08 -49.03 5.27
N HIS A 13 28.80 -49.42 6.34
CA HIS A 13 28.67 -48.79 7.65
C HIS A 13 29.06 -47.30 7.64
N PHE A 14 30.15 -46.93 6.94
CA PHE A 14 30.50 -45.52 6.77
C PHE A 14 29.47 -44.74 5.95
N PHE A 15 28.86 -45.37 4.94
CA PHE A 15 27.81 -44.75 4.15
C PHE A 15 26.57 -44.44 5.00
N GLU A 16 26.07 -45.41 5.77
CA GLU A 16 24.90 -45.22 6.64
C GLU A 16 25.16 -44.21 7.76
N ARG A 17 26.35 -44.22 8.37
CA ARG A 17 26.71 -43.21 9.38
C ARG A 17 26.72 -41.79 8.82
N ASN A 18 27.29 -41.59 7.62
CA ASN A 18 27.31 -40.27 6.99
C ASN A 18 25.92 -39.81 6.56
N LYS A 19 25.07 -40.73 6.10
CA LYS A 19 23.66 -40.45 5.80
C LYS A 19 22.90 -39.98 7.04
N GLN A 20 23.11 -40.63 8.18
CA GLN A 20 22.49 -40.21 9.45
C GLN A 20 22.97 -38.82 9.90
N ILE A 21 24.27 -38.52 9.80
CA ILE A 21 24.81 -37.21 10.15
C ILE A 21 24.21 -36.13 9.24
N LEU A 22 24.19 -36.37 7.93
CA LEU A 22 23.59 -35.45 6.96
C LEU A 22 22.12 -35.17 7.25
N ASN A 23 21.33 -36.22 7.52
CA ASN A 23 19.91 -36.07 7.86
C ASN A 23 19.70 -35.24 9.13
N ARG A 24 20.52 -35.45 10.18
CA ARG A 24 20.43 -34.64 11.40
C ARG A 24 20.75 -33.17 11.12
N SER A 25 21.86 -32.89 10.44
CA SER A 25 22.24 -31.51 10.11
C SER A 25 21.21 -30.81 9.23
N LEU A 26 20.54 -31.54 8.33
CA LEU A 26 19.45 -30.99 7.52
C LEU A 26 18.21 -30.70 8.35
N ASN A 27 17.84 -31.60 9.26
CA ASN A 27 16.73 -31.37 10.17
C ASN A 27 16.99 -30.15 11.06
N ASP A 28 18.20 -30.01 11.60
CA ASP A 28 18.58 -28.83 12.40
C ASP A 28 18.45 -27.53 11.58
N LEU A 29 18.93 -27.54 10.33
CA LEU A 29 18.82 -26.39 9.43
C LEU A 29 17.35 -26.05 9.08
N ILE A 30 16.51 -27.07 8.87
CA ILE A 30 15.08 -26.89 8.61
C ILE A 30 14.39 -26.27 9.82
N GLU A 31 14.63 -26.79 11.01
CA GLU A 31 14.02 -26.28 12.25
C GLU A 31 14.49 -24.86 12.58
N GLU A 32 15.78 -24.56 12.36
CA GLU A 32 16.29 -23.19 12.46
C GLU A 32 15.58 -22.25 11.46
N THR A 33 15.38 -22.70 10.22
CA THR A 33 14.71 -21.89 9.19
C THR A 33 13.23 -21.67 9.51
N LYS A 34 12.53 -22.69 10.04
CA LYS A 34 11.15 -22.56 10.53
C LYS A 34 11.05 -21.57 11.68
N LEU A 35 12.00 -21.60 12.61
CA LEU A 35 12.06 -20.67 13.74
C LEU A 35 12.27 -19.23 13.25
N GLN A 36 13.23 -19.00 12.36
CA GLN A 36 13.47 -17.69 11.75
C GLN A 36 12.24 -17.17 11.00
N THR A 37 11.57 -18.04 10.25
CA THR A 37 10.33 -17.71 9.53
C THR A 37 9.20 -17.35 10.49
N THR A 38 9.08 -18.05 11.62
CA THR A 38 8.12 -17.72 12.67
C THR A 38 8.40 -16.34 13.28
N MET A 39 9.68 -16.01 13.46
CA MET A 39 10.14 -14.74 14.01
C MET A 39 10.03 -13.54 13.05
N LEU A 40 9.63 -13.71 11.79
CA LEU A 40 9.37 -12.58 10.88
C LEU A 40 8.25 -11.65 11.38
N GLY A 41 7.38 -12.13 12.27
CA GLY A 41 6.34 -11.31 12.88
C GLY A 41 5.37 -10.73 11.86
N ASN A 42 4.89 -9.51 12.10
CA ASN A 42 4.01 -8.78 11.17
C ASN A 42 4.79 -7.75 10.33
N ASN A 43 6.02 -7.41 10.71
CA ASN A 43 6.86 -6.46 9.98
C ASN A 43 8.15 -7.15 9.54
N PRO A 44 8.17 -7.79 8.35
CA PRO A 44 9.30 -8.59 7.90
C PRO A 44 10.55 -7.75 7.68
N GLU A 45 11.61 -8.07 8.43
CA GLU A 45 12.94 -7.46 8.28
C GLU A 45 13.70 -8.04 7.10
N VAL A 46 14.30 -7.17 6.29
CA VAL A 46 15.08 -7.53 5.10
C VAL A 46 16.19 -8.53 5.40
N ASP A 47 16.94 -8.32 6.48
CA ASP A 47 18.09 -9.18 6.81
C ASP A 47 17.67 -10.57 7.28
N ARG A 48 16.52 -10.68 7.96
CA ARG A 48 15.93 -11.99 8.30
C ARG A 48 15.49 -12.74 7.06
N ILE A 49 14.85 -12.06 6.11
CA ILE A 49 14.44 -12.67 4.84
C ILE A 49 15.65 -13.15 4.04
N LYS A 50 16.76 -12.39 4.00
CA LYS A 50 18.01 -12.84 3.37
C LYS A 50 18.52 -14.15 3.98
N LEU A 51 18.56 -14.25 5.31
CA LEU A 51 19.01 -15.45 6.02
C LEU A 51 18.12 -16.66 5.70
N ILE A 52 16.79 -16.47 5.73
CA ILE A 52 15.83 -17.52 5.38
C ILE A 52 16.02 -18.00 3.95
N VAL A 53 16.18 -17.06 2.99
CA VAL A 53 16.43 -17.39 1.58
C VAL A 53 17.75 -18.15 1.41
N GLU A 54 18.80 -17.76 2.13
CA GLU A 54 20.07 -18.48 2.09
C GLU A 54 19.93 -19.92 2.59
N ASN A 55 19.24 -20.11 3.71
CA ASN A 55 18.97 -21.44 4.26
C ASN A 55 18.11 -22.28 3.32
N LEU A 56 17.06 -21.72 2.73
CA LEU A 56 16.24 -22.40 1.72
C LEU A 56 17.06 -22.85 0.50
N LYS A 57 17.99 -22.02 0.02
CA LYS A 57 18.91 -22.41 -1.07
C LYS A 57 19.83 -23.55 -0.65
N ARG A 58 20.33 -23.55 0.58
CA ARG A 58 21.16 -24.65 1.12
C ARG A 58 20.36 -25.96 1.21
N ILE A 59 19.13 -25.91 1.71
CA ILE A 59 18.22 -27.07 1.80
C ILE A 59 17.91 -27.61 0.40
N GLN A 60 17.61 -26.75 -0.58
CA GLN A 60 17.36 -27.18 -1.96
C GLN A 60 18.57 -27.87 -2.60
N LYS A 61 19.78 -27.34 -2.41
CA LYS A 61 21.01 -27.98 -2.89
C LYS A 61 21.22 -29.36 -2.27
N ALA A 62 20.99 -29.48 -0.96
CA ALA A 62 21.10 -30.76 -0.26
C ALA A 62 20.03 -31.76 -0.74
N LYS A 63 18.80 -31.30 -0.97
CA LYS A 63 17.72 -32.12 -1.57
C LYS A 63 18.14 -32.68 -2.93
N GLN A 64 18.65 -31.84 -3.82
CA GLN A 64 19.10 -32.28 -5.15
C GLN A 64 20.17 -33.38 -5.02
N PHE A 65 21.14 -33.17 -4.14
CA PHE A 65 22.18 -34.17 -3.86
C PHE A 65 21.61 -35.49 -3.31
N ILE A 66 20.68 -35.45 -2.35
CA ILE A 66 20.07 -36.66 -1.76
C ILE A 66 19.23 -37.41 -2.81
N LEU A 67 18.48 -36.70 -3.65
CA LEU A 67 17.71 -37.33 -4.73
C LEU A 67 18.61 -38.03 -5.74
N GLU A 68 19.73 -37.39 -6.13
CA GLU A 68 20.68 -37.95 -7.11
C GLU A 68 21.44 -39.18 -6.57
N TYR A 69 21.75 -39.21 -5.26
CA TYR A 69 22.69 -40.20 -4.71
C TYR A 69 22.13 -41.14 -3.65
N MET A 70 20.95 -40.87 -3.08
CA MET A 70 20.40 -41.61 -1.93
C MET A 70 18.96 -42.12 -2.12
N ASN A 71 18.30 -41.82 -3.24
CA ASN A 71 16.92 -42.27 -3.56
C ASN A 71 15.93 -42.10 -2.39
N ALA A 72 16.02 -40.98 -1.67
CA ALA A 72 15.14 -40.68 -0.55
C ALA A 72 14.71 -39.21 -0.60
N SER A 73 13.43 -38.97 -0.35
CA SER A 73 12.90 -37.91 0.53
C SER A 73 11.73 -37.11 -0.05
N ASN A 74 10.51 -37.56 0.26
CA ASN A 74 9.32 -36.71 0.22
C ASN A 74 9.32 -35.71 1.41
N GLU A 75 9.86 -36.10 2.57
CA GLU A 75 9.86 -35.30 3.81
C GLU A 75 10.62 -33.95 3.70
N LEU A 76 11.73 -33.91 2.94
CA LEU A 76 12.47 -32.66 2.67
C LEU A 76 11.64 -31.70 1.80
N SER A 77 10.88 -32.23 0.85
CA SER A 77 9.99 -31.43 0.01
C SER A 77 8.88 -30.82 0.84
N GLU A 78 8.21 -31.64 1.65
CA GLU A 78 7.15 -31.19 2.56
C GLU A 78 7.66 -30.11 3.53
N SER A 79 8.88 -30.25 4.04
CA SER A 79 9.47 -29.24 4.94
C SER A 79 9.75 -27.91 4.25
N VAL A 80 10.26 -27.93 3.01
CA VAL A 80 10.48 -26.72 2.21
C VAL A 80 9.14 -26.05 1.89
N ASP A 81 8.14 -26.84 1.47
CA ASP A 81 6.81 -26.34 1.14
C ASP A 81 6.14 -25.72 2.37
N GLN A 82 6.30 -26.32 3.56
CA GLN A 82 5.83 -25.73 4.83
C GLN A 82 6.48 -24.37 5.11
N ILE A 83 7.80 -24.25 4.94
CA ILE A 83 8.50 -22.96 5.15
C ILE A 83 7.99 -21.92 4.15
N ILE A 84 7.81 -22.28 2.88
CA ILE A 84 7.27 -21.39 1.85
C ILE A 84 5.85 -20.94 2.22
N LEU A 85 4.98 -21.86 2.65
CA LEU A 85 3.63 -21.52 3.11
C LEU A 85 3.64 -20.58 4.31
N MET A 86 4.56 -20.78 5.26
CA MET A 86 4.72 -19.87 6.39
C MET A 86 5.13 -18.47 5.94
N ILE A 87 6.10 -18.35 5.03
CA ILE A 87 6.51 -17.06 4.44
C ILE A 87 5.32 -16.40 3.75
N GLU A 88 4.58 -17.16 2.93
CA GLU A 88 3.40 -16.68 2.22
C GLU A 88 2.33 -16.13 3.17
N HIS A 89 2.01 -16.85 4.24
CA HIS A 89 1.07 -16.36 5.26
C HIS A 89 1.53 -15.05 5.91
N ARG A 90 2.83 -14.87 6.13
CA ARG A 90 3.39 -13.62 6.69
C ARG A 90 3.28 -12.48 5.70
N LEU A 91 3.60 -12.71 4.43
CA LEU A 91 3.49 -11.69 3.40
C LEU A 91 2.03 -11.30 3.14
N ASN A 92 1.10 -12.25 3.12
CA ASN A 92 -0.33 -11.95 2.97
C ASN A 92 -0.82 -11.01 4.07
N ARG A 93 -0.45 -11.26 5.34
CA ARG A 93 -0.77 -10.33 6.44
C ARG A 93 -0.16 -8.95 6.24
N PHE A 94 1.04 -8.88 5.68
CA PHE A 94 1.70 -7.61 5.37
C PHE A 94 0.98 -6.86 4.24
N VAL A 95 0.50 -7.58 3.21
CA VAL A 95 -0.38 -7.02 2.17
C VAL A 95 -1.66 -6.46 2.78
N ASP A 96 -2.32 -7.20 3.67
CA ASP A 96 -3.54 -6.76 4.34
C ASP A 96 -3.31 -5.49 5.18
N GLU A 97 -2.15 -5.41 5.85
CA GLU A 97 -1.74 -4.22 6.59
C GLU A 97 -1.56 -3.00 5.67
N ILE A 98 -0.94 -3.18 4.50
CA ILE A 98 -0.83 -2.12 3.47
C ILE A 98 -2.22 -1.64 3.05
N LYS A 99 -3.13 -2.57 2.74
CA LYS A 99 -4.52 -2.26 2.36
C LYS A 99 -5.25 -1.48 3.47
N ALA A 100 -5.01 -1.84 4.74
CA ALA A 100 -5.57 -1.14 5.89
C ALA A 100 -5.03 0.30 6.03
N PHE A 101 -3.72 0.51 5.85
CA PHE A 101 -3.13 1.86 5.87
C PHE A 101 -3.69 2.76 4.77
N MET A 102 -3.87 2.23 3.56
CA MET A 102 -4.53 2.97 2.47
C MET A 102 -5.97 3.33 2.84
N TYR A 103 -6.74 2.40 3.40
CA TYR A 103 -8.14 2.62 3.77
C TYR A 103 -8.32 3.74 4.81
N ILE A 104 -7.40 3.86 5.77
CA ILE A 104 -7.42 4.96 6.76
C ILE A 104 -6.74 6.26 6.24
N ASN A 105 -6.42 6.31 4.95
CA ASN A 105 -5.75 7.41 4.26
C ASN A 105 -4.33 7.70 4.78
N ASN A 106 -3.64 6.73 5.38
CA ASN A 106 -2.24 6.86 5.75
C ASN A 106 -1.36 6.39 4.58
N PHE A 107 -1.34 7.20 3.52
CA PHE A 107 -0.63 6.85 2.28
C PHE A 107 0.87 6.79 2.46
N TYR A 108 1.43 7.62 3.33
CA TYR A 108 2.87 7.64 3.57
C TYR A 108 3.38 6.28 4.06
N GLU A 109 2.77 5.75 5.12
CA GLU A 109 3.11 4.41 5.65
C GLU A 109 2.80 3.31 4.63
N ALA A 110 1.67 3.41 3.92
CA ALA A 110 1.32 2.44 2.88
C ALA A 110 2.41 2.38 1.78
N GLU A 111 2.86 3.52 1.26
CA GLU A 111 3.88 3.57 0.22
C GLU A 111 5.24 3.04 0.69
N GLN A 112 5.66 3.34 1.93
CA GLN A 112 6.88 2.76 2.49
C GLN A 112 6.81 1.23 2.55
N LYS A 113 5.68 0.69 3.01
CA LYS A 113 5.47 -0.75 3.09
C LYS A 113 5.37 -1.41 1.70
N ILE A 114 4.85 -0.71 0.69
CA ILE A 114 4.86 -1.17 -0.70
C ILE A 114 6.28 -1.28 -1.25
N VAL A 115 7.15 -0.31 -0.96
CA VAL A 115 8.56 -0.41 -1.34
C VAL A 115 9.19 -1.63 -0.67
N LEU A 116 8.93 -1.83 0.62
CA LEU A 116 9.45 -2.98 1.37
C LEU A 116 8.95 -4.31 0.80
N ILE A 117 7.64 -4.50 0.59
CA ILE A 117 7.11 -5.78 0.11
C ILE A 117 7.63 -6.14 -1.29
N ASN A 118 7.84 -5.14 -2.16
CA ASN A 118 8.46 -5.36 -3.46
C ASN A 118 9.92 -5.80 -3.34
N LEU A 119 10.68 -5.21 -2.41
CA LEU A 119 12.03 -5.67 -2.11
C LEU A 119 12.04 -7.12 -1.59
N LEU A 120 11.12 -7.46 -0.68
CA LEU A 120 10.99 -8.81 -0.15
C LEU A 120 10.65 -9.84 -1.23
N ARG A 121 9.74 -9.49 -2.15
CA ARG A 121 9.43 -10.31 -3.34
C ARG A 121 10.67 -10.58 -4.18
N ILE A 122 11.49 -9.56 -4.44
CA ILE A 122 12.75 -9.70 -5.19
C ILE A 122 13.72 -10.62 -4.46
N LEU A 123 13.88 -10.45 -3.14
CA LEU A 123 14.80 -11.25 -2.33
C LEU A 123 14.38 -12.72 -2.27
N LEU A 124 13.09 -12.99 -2.14
CA LEU A 124 12.55 -14.35 -2.12
C LEU A 124 12.68 -15.03 -3.48
N GLY A 125 12.59 -14.29 -4.59
CA GLY A 125 12.78 -14.85 -5.93
C GLY A 125 11.86 -16.04 -6.18
N SER A 126 12.43 -17.21 -6.47
CA SER A 126 11.67 -18.45 -6.72
C SER A 126 10.93 -19.00 -5.50
N PHE A 127 11.25 -18.53 -4.28
CA PHE A 127 10.52 -18.88 -3.06
C PHE A 127 9.29 -18.01 -2.83
N CYS A 128 9.12 -16.96 -3.63
CA CYS A 128 7.89 -16.17 -3.65
C CYS A 128 6.88 -16.89 -4.54
N THR A 129 5.78 -17.38 -3.94
CA THR A 129 4.75 -18.09 -4.71
C THR A 129 4.06 -17.16 -5.70
N LYS A 130 3.48 -17.74 -6.75
CA LYS A 130 2.72 -16.97 -7.73
C LYS A 130 1.54 -16.26 -7.06
N GLN A 131 0.86 -16.95 -6.14
CA GLN A 131 -0.27 -16.41 -5.38
C GLN A 131 0.07 -15.10 -4.67
N ILE A 132 1.15 -15.07 -3.86
CA ILE A 132 1.53 -13.83 -3.17
C ILE A 132 2.04 -12.77 -4.15
N SER A 133 2.72 -13.16 -5.23
CA SER A 133 3.16 -12.21 -6.26
C SER A 133 1.98 -11.51 -6.92
N ASP A 134 0.90 -12.25 -7.21
CA ASP A 134 -0.32 -11.71 -7.78
C ASP A 134 -1.01 -10.76 -6.77
N GLU A 135 -1.10 -11.13 -5.49
CA GLU A 135 -1.61 -10.25 -4.42
C GLU A 135 -0.83 -8.93 -4.27
N ILE A 136 0.51 -8.98 -4.40
CA ILE A 136 1.36 -7.78 -4.36
C ILE A 136 1.06 -6.87 -5.56
N GLU A 137 0.82 -7.44 -6.75
CA GLU A 137 0.45 -6.66 -7.92
C GLU A 137 -0.93 -6.01 -7.77
N LEU A 138 -1.88 -6.71 -7.15
CA LEU A 138 -3.23 -6.17 -6.87
C LEU A 138 -3.21 -4.93 -5.96
N ILE A 139 -2.14 -4.69 -5.20
CA ILE A 139 -2.00 -3.45 -4.41
C ILE A 139 -2.05 -2.21 -5.30
N LYS A 140 -1.54 -2.29 -6.54
CA LYS A 140 -1.59 -1.15 -7.48
C LYS A 140 -3.02 -0.79 -7.86
N GLU A 141 -3.84 -1.81 -8.13
CA GLU A 141 -5.26 -1.62 -8.44
C GLU A 141 -6.04 -1.14 -7.22
N TYR A 142 -5.75 -1.70 -6.05
CA TYR A 142 -6.36 -1.28 -4.79
C TYR A 142 -6.04 0.19 -4.47
N ARG A 143 -4.79 0.64 -4.67
CA ARG A 143 -4.40 2.05 -4.54
C ARG A 143 -5.26 2.93 -5.44
N LYS A 144 -5.37 2.56 -6.73
CA LYS A 144 -6.19 3.31 -7.69
C LYS A 144 -7.64 3.39 -7.23
N LYS A 145 -8.22 2.27 -6.78
CA LYS A 145 -9.58 2.22 -6.24
C LYS A 145 -9.77 3.18 -5.07
N ILE A 146 -8.92 3.11 -4.04
CA ILE A 146 -9.02 3.99 -2.86
C ILE A 146 -8.90 5.47 -3.27
N VAL A 147 -7.88 5.80 -4.06
CA VAL A 147 -7.60 7.20 -4.37
C VAL A 147 -8.61 7.77 -5.37
N SER A 148 -8.85 7.08 -6.47
CA SER A 148 -9.70 7.58 -7.55
C SER A 148 -11.19 7.34 -7.26
N ASP A 149 -11.57 6.14 -6.82
CA ASP A 149 -13.00 5.78 -6.75
C ASP A 149 -13.62 6.13 -5.41
N GLU A 150 -12.85 6.12 -4.32
CA GLU A 150 -13.40 6.39 -2.98
C GLU A 150 -13.17 7.86 -2.58
N ILE A 151 -11.94 8.35 -2.65
CA ILE A 151 -11.61 9.70 -2.16
C ILE A 151 -12.11 10.78 -3.10
N ILE A 152 -11.76 10.73 -4.39
CA ILE A 152 -12.22 11.76 -5.34
C ILE A 152 -13.74 11.78 -5.38
N GLN A 153 -14.38 10.61 -5.49
CA GLN A 153 -15.83 10.51 -5.53
C GLN A 153 -16.50 11.04 -4.27
N LYS A 154 -15.95 10.75 -3.08
CA LYS A 154 -16.44 11.29 -1.81
C LYS A 154 -16.53 12.82 -1.84
N TYR A 155 -15.50 13.51 -2.30
CA TYR A 155 -15.49 14.98 -2.35
C TYR A 155 -16.24 15.53 -3.58
N LEU A 156 -16.38 14.75 -4.65
CA LEU A 156 -17.21 15.09 -5.80
C LEU A 156 -18.70 15.11 -5.45
N ASP A 157 -19.17 14.15 -4.66
CA ASP A 157 -20.59 14.06 -4.28
C ASP A 157 -20.93 14.96 -3.09
N MET A 158 -19.94 15.27 -2.25
CA MET A 158 -20.13 16.10 -1.05
C MET A 158 -20.48 17.56 -1.42
N ASN A 159 -21.50 18.12 -0.76
CA ASN A 159 -21.76 19.56 -0.80
C ASN A 159 -20.70 20.31 0.03
N ILE A 160 -20.39 21.56 -0.32
CA ILE A 160 -19.43 22.39 0.42
C ILE A 160 -19.78 22.50 1.93
N ASP A 161 -21.06 22.47 2.29
CA ASP A 161 -21.50 22.48 3.70
C ASP A 161 -20.97 21.26 4.49
N GLY A 162 -20.73 20.13 3.80
CA GLY A 162 -20.18 18.90 4.37
C GLY A 162 -18.71 18.99 4.73
N TYR A 163 -17.99 20.01 4.25
CA TYR A 163 -16.55 20.19 4.50
C TYR A 163 -16.24 20.50 5.97
N ILE A 164 -17.23 20.93 6.76
CA ILE A 164 -17.08 21.10 8.21
C ILE A 164 -16.78 19.74 8.89
N LEU A 165 -17.47 18.68 8.45
CA LEU A 165 -17.35 17.34 9.04
C LEU A 165 -16.24 16.51 8.37
N ASN A 166 -15.95 16.79 7.10
CA ASN A 166 -14.89 16.13 6.34
C ASN A 166 -14.04 17.19 5.64
N PRO A 167 -13.15 17.88 6.36
CA PRO A 167 -12.36 18.96 5.82
C PRO A 167 -11.51 18.49 4.63
N PRO A 168 -11.57 19.17 3.47
CA PRO A 168 -10.66 18.89 2.37
C PRO A 168 -9.18 19.08 2.78
N ILE A 169 -8.87 20.05 3.65
CA ILE A 169 -7.49 20.30 4.09
C ILE A 169 -6.79 19.02 4.58
N ASP A 170 -7.48 18.19 5.38
CA ASP A 170 -6.92 16.95 5.94
C ASP A 170 -6.50 15.94 4.86
N ILE A 171 -7.31 15.79 3.81
CA ILE A 171 -6.98 14.84 2.73
C ILE A 171 -5.90 15.38 1.81
N PHE A 172 -5.88 16.69 1.55
CA PHE A 172 -4.81 17.32 0.78
C PHE A 172 -3.47 17.17 1.49
N GLU A 173 -3.40 17.39 2.81
CA GLU A 173 -2.18 17.18 3.59
C GLU A 173 -1.64 15.75 3.44
N LYS A 174 -2.53 14.75 3.56
CA LYS A 174 -2.17 13.34 3.41
C LYS A 174 -1.67 13.00 2.00
N LEU A 175 -2.31 13.55 0.97
CA LEU A 175 -1.91 13.33 -0.43
C LEU A 175 -0.60 14.05 -0.78
N GLU A 176 -0.39 15.26 -0.26
CA GLU A 176 0.84 16.04 -0.52
C GLU A 176 2.09 15.33 0.03
N GLN A 177 1.98 14.61 1.15
CA GLN A 177 3.08 13.80 1.70
C GLN A 177 3.61 12.74 0.72
N VAL A 178 2.75 12.25 -0.17
CA VAL A 178 3.06 11.17 -1.13
C VAL A 178 2.99 11.61 -2.58
N ARG A 179 2.80 12.91 -2.84
CA ARG A 179 2.58 13.48 -4.17
C ARG A 179 3.62 13.05 -5.20
N ASN A 180 4.89 13.05 -4.79
CA ASN A 180 6.02 12.74 -5.66
C ASN A 180 6.36 11.24 -5.75
N ILE A 181 5.64 10.39 -5.02
CA ILE A 181 5.89 8.94 -4.99
C ILE A 181 5.19 8.25 -6.16
N ASN A 182 3.96 8.65 -6.46
CA ASN A 182 3.16 8.06 -7.53
C ASN A 182 2.26 9.10 -8.21
N THR A 183 2.13 9.01 -9.54
CA THR A 183 1.35 9.98 -10.33
C THR A 183 -0.12 10.00 -9.96
N ILE A 184 -0.69 8.88 -9.49
CA ILE A 184 -2.09 8.78 -9.03
C ILE A 184 -2.39 9.83 -7.95
N TYR A 185 -1.46 10.07 -7.02
CA TYR A 185 -1.67 11.06 -5.97
C TYR A 185 -1.63 12.49 -6.51
N THR A 186 -0.73 12.77 -7.46
CA THR A 186 -0.67 14.08 -8.13
C THR A 186 -1.94 14.34 -8.95
N GLU A 187 -2.42 13.34 -9.70
CA GLU A 187 -3.67 13.41 -10.47
C GLU A 187 -4.87 13.63 -9.55
N ALA A 188 -4.94 12.91 -8.43
CA ALA A 188 -6.00 13.08 -7.45
C ALA A 188 -6.02 14.47 -6.81
N ILE A 189 -4.86 15.04 -6.46
CA ILE A 189 -4.75 16.41 -5.95
C ILE A 189 -5.31 17.41 -6.98
N TYR A 190 -4.99 17.22 -8.25
CA TYR A 190 -5.47 18.09 -9.33
C TYR A 190 -6.99 17.99 -9.50
N GLU A 191 -7.52 16.77 -9.61
CA GLU A 191 -8.96 16.49 -9.74
C GLU A 191 -9.75 17.04 -8.55
N LEU A 192 -9.32 16.77 -7.33
CA LEU A 192 -9.94 17.31 -6.11
C LEU A 192 -9.95 18.84 -6.12
N ARG A 193 -8.82 19.45 -6.46
CA ARG A 193 -8.70 20.92 -6.51
C ARG A 193 -9.69 21.52 -7.49
N LYS A 194 -9.75 20.97 -8.71
CA LYS A 194 -10.68 21.41 -9.75
C LYS A 194 -12.13 21.28 -9.29
N ASN A 195 -12.52 20.09 -8.82
CA ASN A 195 -13.89 19.80 -8.40
C ASN A 195 -14.35 20.71 -7.24
N ILE A 196 -13.47 20.94 -6.26
CA ILE A 196 -13.77 21.83 -5.13
C ILE A 196 -13.94 23.27 -5.61
N ILE A 197 -13.00 23.80 -6.41
CA ILE A 197 -13.09 25.17 -6.91
C ILE A 197 -14.38 25.37 -7.70
N ASP A 198 -14.73 24.42 -8.58
CA ASP A 198 -15.94 24.50 -9.39
C ASP A 198 -17.22 24.54 -8.53
N LYS A 199 -17.28 23.78 -7.43
CA LYS A 199 -18.40 23.84 -6.47
C LYS A 199 -18.53 25.21 -5.80
N PHE A 200 -17.43 25.81 -5.37
CA PHE A 200 -17.46 27.14 -4.77
C PHE A 200 -17.86 28.21 -5.80
N ARG A 201 -17.40 28.09 -7.05
CA ARG A 201 -17.83 28.99 -8.14
C ARG A 201 -19.31 28.87 -8.45
N GLN A 202 -19.87 27.66 -8.44
CA GLN A 202 -21.31 27.46 -8.58
C GLN A 202 -22.10 28.19 -7.51
N GLU A 203 -21.66 28.16 -6.24
CA GLU A 203 -22.31 28.90 -5.16
C GLU A 203 -22.21 30.43 -5.35
N LEU A 204 -21.09 30.94 -5.90
CA LEU A 204 -20.97 32.37 -6.25
C LEU A 204 -21.92 32.76 -7.39
N GLU A 205 -22.05 31.94 -8.43
CA GLU A 205 -22.99 32.18 -9.53
C GLU A 205 -24.45 32.11 -9.07
N LEU A 206 -24.78 31.16 -8.19
CA LEU A 206 -26.09 31.11 -7.55
C LEU A 206 -26.35 32.38 -6.73
N ALA A 207 -25.37 32.88 -5.98
CA ALA A 207 -25.51 34.14 -5.23
C ALA A 207 -25.85 35.34 -6.12
N LYS A 208 -25.26 35.43 -7.32
CA LYS A 208 -25.55 36.49 -8.31
C LYS A 208 -26.94 36.37 -8.93
N SER A 209 -27.52 35.17 -8.94
CA SER A 209 -28.86 34.91 -9.51
C SER A 209 -30.01 35.12 -8.53
N VAL A 210 -29.74 35.23 -7.22
CA VAL A 210 -30.78 35.41 -6.18
C VAL A 210 -31.39 36.82 -6.27
N ILE A 211 -32.72 36.89 -6.33
CA ILE A 211 -33.50 38.13 -6.29
C ILE A 211 -34.34 38.15 -4.99
N PRO A 212 -34.30 39.24 -4.18
CA PRO A 212 -33.47 40.43 -4.37
C PRO A 212 -31.99 40.12 -4.17
N LEU A 213 -31.15 40.81 -4.95
CA LEU A 213 -29.70 40.72 -4.82
C LEU A 213 -29.28 41.09 -3.40
N ASN A 214 -28.48 40.22 -2.78
CA ASN A 214 -28.08 40.37 -1.39
C ASN A 214 -26.67 39.81 -1.18
N THR A 215 -25.75 40.67 -0.72
CA THR A 215 -24.37 40.28 -0.38
C THR A 215 -24.26 39.37 0.84
N SER A 216 -25.36 39.19 1.57
CA SER A 216 -25.55 38.25 2.69
C SER A 216 -26.47 37.07 2.33
N SER A 217 -26.56 36.71 1.04
CA SER A 217 -27.34 35.56 0.59
C SER A 217 -26.89 34.27 1.29
N ILE A 218 -27.77 33.25 1.28
CA ILE A 218 -27.43 31.95 1.87
C ILE A 218 -26.19 31.33 1.21
N HIS A 219 -26.03 31.49 -0.11
CA HIS A 219 -24.89 30.98 -0.89
C HIS A 219 -23.57 31.62 -0.47
N ILE A 220 -23.55 32.94 -0.24
CA ILE A 220 -22.36 33.64 0.29
C ILE A 220 -22.00 33.16 1.69
N ARG A 221 -22.99 32.96 2.57
CA ARG A 221 -22.74 32.44 3.92
C ARG A 221 -22.20 31.01 3.91
N LYS A 222 -22.75 30.15 3.05
CA LYS A 222 -22.24 28.78 2.85
C LYS A 222 -20.80 28.79 2.38
N PHE A 223 -20.49 29.61 1.37
CA PHE A 223 -19.14 29.84 0.89
C PHE A 223 -18.20 30.23 2.04
N GLU A 224 -18.50 31.30 2.78
CA GLU A 224 -17.64 31.82 3.84
C GLU A 224 -17.43 30.84 5.01
N SER A 225 -18.46 30.04 5.31
CA SER A 225 -18.35 29.00 6.33
C SER A 225 -17.44 27.85 5.88
N SER A 226 -17.52 27.46 4.62
CA SER A 226 -16.86 26.26 4.09
C SER A 226 -15.42 26.51 3.62
N VAL A 227 -15.12 27.72 3.13
CA VAL A 227 -13.79 28.06 2.55
C VAL A 227 -12.66 27.92 3.56
N LYS A 228 -12.97 28.02 4.86
CA LYS A 228 -12.01 27.91 5.97
C LYS A 228 -11.43 26.50 6.13
N TYR A 229 -12.09 25.48 5.58
CA TYR A 229 -11.70 24.07 5.65
C TYR A 229 -10.90 23.62 4.43
N LEU A 230 -10.50 24.56 3.57
CA LEU A 230 -9.71 24.30 2.37
C LEU A 230 -8.21 24.55 2.61
N PRO A 231 -7.34 23.90 1.81
CA PRO A 231 -5.94 24.26 1.74
C PRO A 231 -5.76 25.75 1.42
N GLU A 232 -4.73 26.37 2.00
CA GLU A 232 -4.46 27.81 1.87
C GLU A 232 -4.40 28.28 0.40
N THR A 233 -3.75 27.51 -0.46
CA THR A 233 -3.62 27.85 -1.88
C THR A 233 -4.97 27.96 -2.59
N ILE A 234 -5.92 27.09 -2.25
CA ILE A 234 -7.27 27.08 -2.83
C ILE A 234 -8.11 28.19 -2.17
N ARG A 235 -8.04 28.30 -0.85
CA ARG A 235 -8.74 29.33 -0.07
C ARG A 235 -8.44 30.74 -0.59
N ASN A 236 -7.16 31.06 -0.78
CA ASN A 236 -6.74 32.39 -1.21
C ASN A 236 -7.30 32.76 -2.60
N VAL A 237 -7.33 31.81 -3.54
CA VAL A 237 -7.92 32.02 -4.88
C VAL A 237 -9.42 32.31 -4.77
N LEU A 238 -10.13 31.51 -3.98
CA LEU A 238 -11.57 31.62 -3.80
C LEU A 238 -11.97 32.89 -3.04
N GLU A 239 -11.20 33.34 -2.05
CA GLU A 239 -11.46 34.59 -1.32
C GLU A 239 -11.37 35.82 -2.22
N VAL A 240 -10.45 35.81 -3.21
CA VAL A 240 -10.37 36.86 -4.24
C VAL A 240 -11.62 36.84 -5.12
N GLU A 241 -12.05 35.66 -5.58
CA GLU A 241 -13.26 35.51 -6.39
C GLU A 241 -14.53 35.96 -5.63
N LEU A 242 -14.63 35.65 -4.32
CA LEU A 242 -15.72 36.11 -3.47
C LEU A 242 -15.77 37.64 -3.37
N LYS A 243 -14.60 38.29 -3.24
CA LYS A 243 -14.50 39.75 -3.17
C LYS A 243 -15.06 40.39 -4.45
N HIS A 244 -14.65 39.90 -5.62
CA HIS A 244 -15.16 40.39 -6.90
C HIS A 244 -16.67 40.15 -7.05
N CYS A 245 -17.16 38.97 -6.64
CA CYS A 245 -18.59 38.67 -6.65
C CYS A 245 -19.41 39.68 -5.81
N ARG A 246 -18.91 40.07 -4.64
CA ARG A 246 -19.55 41.10 -3.79
C ARG A 246 -19.56 42.48 -4.44
N GLU A 247 -18.45 42.87 -5.08
CA GLU A 247 -18.35 44.12 -5.82
C GLU A 247 -19.38 44.18 -6.95
N ASP A 248 -19.50 43.11 -7.74
CA ASP A 248 -20.47 43.00 -8.85
C ASP A 248 -21.92 43.09 -8.36
N ILE A 249 -22.27 42.38 -7.28
CA ILE A 249 -23.61 42.42 -6.68
C ILE A 249 -23.94 43.85 -6.22
N ASN A 250 -23.01 44.51 -5.52
CA ASN A 250 -23.21 45.87 -5.02
C ASN A 250 -23.39 46.89 -6.14
N LEU A 251 -22.57 46.82 -7.20
CA LEU A 251 -22.71 47.67 -8.38
C LEU A 251 -24.07 47.49 -9.05
N THR A 252 -24.53 46.23 -9.16
CA THR A 252 -25.83 45.93 -9.76
C THR A 252 -26.97 46.49 -8.92
N ILE A 253 -26.91 46.38 -7.58
CA ILE A 253 -27.89 46.97 -6.68
C ILE A 253 -27.91 48.51 -6.80
N GLN A 254 -26.75 49.15 -6.88
CA GLN A 254 -26.66 50.60 -7.07
C GLN A 254 -27.28 51.05 -8.39
N ASN A 255 -27.05 50.30 -9.48
CA ASN A 255 -27.62 50.59 -10.79
C ASN A 255 -29.14 50.37 -10.86
N ILE A 256 -29.71 49.47 -10.06
CA ILE A 256 -31.17 49.26 -9.98
C ILE A 256 -31.86 50.36 -9.17
N ASN A 257 -31.15 50.96 -8.20
CA ASN A 257 -31.70 51.97 -7.29
C ASN A 257 -31.54 53.42 -7.78
N ASN A 258 -30.80 53.64 -8.88
CA ASN A 258 -30.63 54.94 -9.56
C ASN A 258 -31.55 55.04 -10.79
#